data_AF-A0A101GYF8-F1
#
_entry.id   AF-A0A101GYF8-F1
#
_cell.length_a   1.000
_cell.length_b   1.000
_cell.length_c   1.000
_cell.angle_alpha   90.00
_cell.angle_beta   90.00
_cell.angle_gamma   90.00
#
_symmetry.space_group_name_H-M   'P 1'
#
loop_
_entity.id
_entity.type
_entity.pdbx_description
1 polymer ?
#
loop_
_entity_poly.entity_id
_entity_poly.type
_entity_poly.pdbx_seq_one_letter_code
_entity_poly.pdbx_strand_id
1 'polypeptide(L)'
;MFCFQCSETMKGTGCTVKGVCGKEPEVANLQDLLIWILKGISYWGVRAREIGVTDVETGLYVAEGLFTTITNVDFDSESLGKKIERALEVRERIERLFKEGFRRKHGKDFDDSVPKACTWKLSGGLDVYEMKGAEVGVLDTSDEDVRSLRELLTYGLKGIAAYTDHAYILKHSDNSILDFLQEALAATLDDSRTVDDYVSLVLKAGEYAVKAMALLDEANTSSYGNPEITSVFTGTVEGPGILVSGHDLLDLEELLKQTEGKGINIYTHGEMLPANAYPGLKKYSHLKGNFGTSWYNQQKEFEEFQGPILMTT
;
A
#
# COMPACT_ATOMS: atom_id res chain seq x y z
N MET A 1 -17.98 -6.85 7.79
CA MET A 1 -17.00 -6.92 6.68
C MET A 1 -17.66 -7.29 5.37
N PHE A 2 -17.13 -6.76 4.28
CA PHE A 2 -17.27 -7.31 2.92
C PHE A 2 -15.95 -7.07 2.20
N CYS A 3 -15.29 -8.12 1.71
CA CYS A 3 -13.99 -7.98 1.02
C CYS A 3 -13.89 -8.95 -0.15
N PHE A 4 -13.56 -8.44 -1.33
CA PHE A 4 -13.42 -9.23 -2.57
C PHE A 4 -12.17 -8.90 -3.40
N GLN A 5 -11.16 -8.28 -2.79
CA GLN A 5 -9.98 -7.78 -3.53
C GLN A 5 -8.99 -8.86 -3.99
N CYS A 6 -9.09 -10.10 -3.50
CA CYS A 6 -8.14 -11.17 -3.83
C CYS A 6 -8.82 -12.33 -4.57
N SER A 7 -8.02 -13.06 -5.37
CA SER A 7 -8.49 -14.20 -6.18
C SER A 7 -9.10 -15.33 -5.36
N GLU A 8 -8.74 -15.44 -4.07
CA GLU A 8 -9.23 -16.50 -3.17
C GLU A 8 -10.50 -16.10 -2.42
N THR A 9 -11.13 -14.97 -2.78
CA THR A 9 -12.34 -14.53 -2.09
C THR A 9 -13.42 -15.61 -2.08
N MET A 10 -14.16 -15.70 -0.97
CA MET A 10 -15.12 -16.77 -0.74
C MET A 10 -16.12 -16.88 -1.90
N LYS A 11 -16.20 -18.08 -2.49
CA LYS A 11 -17.06 -18.43 -3.65
C LYS A 11 -16.84 -17.57 -4.91
N GLY A 12 -15.72 -16.83 -4.99
CA GLY A 12 -15.50 -15.86 -6.07
C GLY A 12 -16.43 -14.65 -6.01
N THR A 13 -17.09 -14.38 -4.88
CA THR A 13 -18.07 -13.28 -4.72
C THR A 13 -17.70 -12.28 -3.64
N GLY A 14 -17.17 -12.73 -2.50
CA GLY A 14 -16.88 -11.85 -1.37
C GLY A 14 -16.84 -12.57 -0.02
N CYS A 15 -15.86 -12.25 0.81
CA CYS A 15 -15.77 -12.68 2.20
C CYS A 15 -16.66 -11.80 3.08
N THR A 16 -17.63 -12.41 3.78
CA THR A 16 -18.66 -11.68 4.57
C THR A 16 -18.62 -11.96 6.07
N VAL A 17 -17.96 -13.04 6.51
CA VAL A 17 -17.87 -13.45 7.93
C VAL A 17 -16.42 -13.45 8.42
N LYS A 18 -15.51 -13.98 7.62
CA LYS A 18 -14.05 -13.95 7.84
C LYS A 18 -13.37 -14.09 6.48
N GLY A 19 -12.22 -13.45 6.30
CA GLY A 19 -11.43 -13.60 5.08
C GLY A 19 -10.89 -15.02 4.92
N VAL A 20 -10.84 -15.54 3.69
CA VAL A 20 -10.13 -16.81 3.39
C VAL A 20 -8.65 -16.70 3.77
N CYS A 21 -8.06 -15.51 3.62
CA CYS A 21 -6.71 -15.18 4.09
C CYS A 21 -6.56 -15.08 5.63
N GLY A 22 -7.62 -15.33 6.40
CA GLY A 22 -7.61 -15.22 7.86
C GLY A 22 -7.95 -13.85 8.42
N LYS A 23 -8.13 -12.82 7.58
CA LYS A 23 -8.49 -11.46 8.03
C LYS A 23 -9.83 -11.46 8.78
N GLU A 24 -9.80 -11.02 10.04
CA GLU A 24 -10.99 -10.88 10.89
C GLU A 24 -11.86 -9.69 10.46
N PRO A 25 -13.17 -9.69 10.77
CA PRO A 25 -14.08 -8.59 10.43
C PRO A 25 -13.63 -7.22 10.92
N GLU A 26 -13.08 -7.17 12.14
CA GLU A 26 -12.57 -5.94 12.75
C GLU A 26 -11.50 -5.30 11.88
N VAL A 27 -10.44 -6.06 11.56
CA VAL A 27 -9.35 -5.63 10.67
C VAL A 27 -9.88 -5.22 9.29
N ALA A 28 -10.83 -5.97 8.73
CA ALA A 28 -11.43 -5.61 7.45
C ALA A 28 -12.17 -4.26 7.51
N ASN A 29 -12.98 -4.03 8.55
CA ASN A 29 -13.71 -2.78 8.73
C ASN A 29 -12.73 -1.61 9.00
N LEU A 30 -11.65 -1.82 9.76
CA LEU A 30 -10.61 -0.80 9.98
C LEU A 30 -9.91 -0.42 8.68
N GLN A 31 -9.60 -1.39 7.80
CA GLN A 31 -9.06 -1.11 6.47
C GLN A 31 -10.04 -0.33 5.59
N ASP A 32 -11.34 -0.64 5.65
CA ASP A 32 -12.39 0.11 4.96
C ASP A 32 -12.42 1.58 5.44
N LEU A 33 -12.38 1.81 6.76
CA LEU A 33 -12.32 3.17 7.32
C LEU A 33 -11.05 3.92 6.88
N LEU A 34 -9.89 3.26 6.94
CA LEU A 34 -8.63 3.87 6.52
C LEU A 34 -8.74 4.35 5.07
N ILE A 35 -9.15 3.49 4.14
CA ILE A 35 -9.34 3.87 2.73
C ILE A 35 -10.32 5.03 2.60
N TRP A 36 -11.44 4.99 3.33
CA TRP A 36 -12.43 6.06 3.28
C TRP A 36 -11.87 7.42 3.73
N ILE A 37 -11.04 7.45 4.78
CA ILE A 37 -10.34 8.67 5.21
C ILE A 37 -9.31 9.11 4.16
N LEU A 38 -8.56 8.17 3.55
CA LEU A 38 -7.62 8.48 2.46
C LEU A 38 -8.32 9.11 1.25
N LYS A 39 -9.56 8.71 0.94
CA LYS A 39 -10.38 9.39 -0.08
C LYS A 39 -10.64 10.86 0.30
N GLY A 40 -10.92 11.13 1.56
CA GLY A 40 -11.09 12.50 2.09
C GLY A 40 -9.80 13.33 2.08
N ILE A 41 -8.67 12.73 2.44
CA ILE A 41 -7.33 13.35 2.31
C ILE A 41 -7.08 13.72 0.85
N SER A 42 -7.34 12.79 -0.05
CA SER A 42 -7.12 12.93 -1.49
C SER A 42 -7.99 14.03 -2.09
N TYR A 43 -9.26 14.13 -1.66
CA TYR A 43 -10.15 15.23 -2.06
C TYR A 43 -9.52 16.59 -1.73
N TRP A 44 -9.07 16.78 -0.49
CA TRP A 44 -8.42 18.03 -0.09
C TRP A 44 -7.09 18.27 -0.81
N GLY A 45 -6.30 17.23 -1.05
CA GLY A 45 -5.05 17.32 -1.81
C GLY A 45 -5.27 17.77 -3.26
N VAL A 46 -6.29 17.23 -3.94
CA VAL A 46 -6.70 17.67 -5.28
C VAL A 46 -7.10 19.15 -5.28
N ARG A 47 -7.98 19.56 -4.34
CA ARG A 47 -8.44 20.95 -4.22
C ARG A 47 -7.32 21.92 -3.87
N ALA A 48 -6.37 21.50 -3.04
CA ALA A 48 -5.16 22.26 -2.72
C ALA A 48 -4.32 22.51 -3.99
N ARG A 49 -4.12 21.49 -4.83
CA ARG A 49 -3.37 21.65 -6.09
C ARG A 49 -4.01 22.63 -7.06
N GLU A 50 -5.34 22.66 -7.17
CA GLU A 50 -6.08 23.61 -8.03
C GLU A 50 -5.83 25.08 -7.67
N ILE A 51 -5.48 25.36 -6.41
CA ILE A 51 -5.13 26.69 -5.92
C ILE A 51 -3.62 26.92 -5.80
N GLY A 52 -2.80 25.99 -6.29
CA GLY A 52 -1.34 26.09 -6.28
C GLY A 52 -0.67 25.68 -4.96
N VAL A 53 -1.39 24.96 -4.08
CA VAL A 53 -0.84 24.41 -2.83
C VAL A 53 -0.51 22.93 -3.06
N THR A 54 0.75 22.56 -2.88
CA THR A 54 1.24 21.18 -3.03
C THR A 54 1.81 20.68 -1.70
N ASP A 55 1.56 19.42 -1.38
CA ASP A 55 2.12 18.77 -0.19
C ASP A 55 2.46 17.30 -0.51
N VAL A 56 3.76 17.04 -0.72
CA VAL A 56 4.25 15.71 -1.13
C VAL A 56 4.05 14.69 -0.02
N GLU A 57 4.22 15.09 1.24
CA GLU A 57 4.02 14.22 2.40
C GLU A 57 2.59 13.66 2.46
N THR A 58 1.57 14.46 2.15
CA THR A 58 0.19 13.99 2.02
C THR A 58 0.06 12.91 0.94
N GLY A 59 0.72 13.08 -0.20
CA GLY A 59 0.69 12.08 -1.28
C GLY A 59 1.36 10.77 -0.89
N LEU A 60 2.51 10.83 -0.22
CA LEU A 60 3.20 9.65 0.27
C LEU A 60 2.37 8.89 1.30
N TYR A 61 1.75 9.62 2.22
CA TYR A 61 0.90 9.01 3.24
C TYR A 61 -0.33 8.31 2.63
N VAL A 62 -0.90 8.86 1.54
CA VAL A 62 -1.96 8.18 0.77
C VAL A 62 -1.45 6.88 0.15
N ALA A 63 -0.23 6.87 -0.40
CA ALA A 63 0.36 5.66 -0.97
C ALA A 63 0.61 4.58 0.11
N GLU A 64 1.23 4.94 1.23
CA GLU A 64 1.49 4.04 2.36
C GLU A 64 0.18 3.46 2.93
N GLY A 65 -0.83 4.31 3.10
CA GLY A 65 -2.14 3.89 3.58
C GLY A 65 -2.85 2.93 2.62
N LEU A 66 -2.72 3.13 1.31
CA LEU A 66 -3.24 2.19 0.30
C LEU A 66 -2.51 0.84 0.38
N PHE A 67 -1.18 0.86 0.44
CA PHE A 67 -0.35 -0.36 0.53
C PHE A 67 -0.69 -1.17 1.78
N THR A 68 -0.84 -0.53 2.94
CA THR A 68 -1.23 -1.19 4.21
C THR A 68 -2.47 -2.09 4.06
N THR A 69 -3.38 -1.78 3.13
CA THR A 69 -4.64 -2.51 2.93
C THR A 69 -4.60 -3.58 1.83
N ILE A 70 -3.43 -3.87 1.28
CA ILE A 70 -3.23 -5.01 0.38
C ILE A 70 -3.41 -6.33 1.16
N THR A 71 -3.82 -7.37 0.45
CA THR A 71 -4.00 -8.71 1.03
C THR A 71 -2.69 -9.20 1.64
N ASN A 72 -2.75 -9.67 2.88
CA ASN A 72 -1.64 -10.21 3.66
C ASN A 72 -0.57 -9.21 4.16
N VAL A 73 -0.82 -7.89 4.11
CA VAL A 73 0.14 -6.87 4.59
C VAL A 73 0.00 -6.60 6.09
N ASP A 74 -1.13 -6.04 6.55
CA ASP A 74 -1.33 -5.68 7.96
C ASP A 74 -2.61 -6.32 8.53
N PHE A 75 -2.44 -7.12 9.60
CA PHE A 75 -3.50 -7.78 10.36
C PHE A 75 -3.63 -7.24 11.80
N ASP A 76 -2.85 -6.23 12.18
CA ASP A 76 -2.82 -5.69 13.54
C ASP A 76 -3.79 -4.50 13.68
N SER A 77 -4.88 -4.71 14.42
CA SER A 77 -5.87 -3.66 14.70
C SER A 77 -5.27 -2.41 15.34
N GLU A 78 -4.28 -2.56 16.24
CA GLU A 78 -3.65 -1.42 16.91
C GLU A 78 -2.76 -0.62 15.95
N SER A 79 -2.06 -1.32 15.04
CA SER A 79 -1.34 -0.68 13.93
C SER A 79 -2.29 0.12 13.04
N LEU A 80 -3.41 -0.49 12.63
CA LEU A 80 -4.43 0.15 11.81
C LEU A 80 -5.08 1.34 12.53
N GLY A 81 -5.37 1.23 13.83
CA GLY A 81 -5.90 2.33 14.64
C GLY A 81 -4.97 3.54 14.66
N LYS A 82 -3.67 3.32 14.87
CA LYS A 82 -2.65 4.39 14.82
C LYS A 82 -2.57 5.03 13.44
N LYS A 83 -2.67 4.23 12.37
CA LYS A 83 -2.73 4.75 11.00
C LYS A 83 -4.00 5.57 10.76
N ILE A 84 -5.16 5.14 11.25
CA ILE A 84 -6.41 5.91 11.16
C ILE A 84 -6.28 7.27 11.86
N GLU A 85 -5.72 7.32 13.07
CA GLU A 85 -5.47 8.58 13.79
C GLU A 85 -4.54 9.49 12.98
N ARG A 86 -3.45 8.94 12.46
CA ARG A 86 -2.53 9.69 11.61
C ARG A 86 -3.19 10.19 10.32
N ALA A 87 -4.07 9.40 9.72
CA ALA A 87 -4.83 9.80 8.53
C ALA A 87 -5.76 10.98 8.82
N LEU A 88 -6.40 11.01 9.99
CA LEU A 88 -7.22 12.15 10.43
C LEU A 88 -6.36 13.40 10.60
N GLU A 89 -5.18 13.31 11.21
CA GLU A 89 -4.24 14.43 11.34
C GLU A 89 -3.78 14.98 9.98
N VAL A 90 -3.42 14.08 9.05
CA VAL A 90 -3.00 14.45 7.70
C VAL A 90 -4.15 15.14 6.95
N ARG A 91 -5.37 14.62 7.07
CA ARG A 91 -6.58 15.23 6.47
C ARG A 91 -6.80 16.65 6.98
N GLU A 92 -6.75 16.85 8.30
CA GLU A 92 -6.92 18.16 8.92
C GLU A 92 -5.82 19.15 8.51
N ARG A 93 -4.59 18.67 8.36
CA ARG A 93 -3.47 19.48 7.88
C ARG A 93 -3.69 19.95 6.45
N ILE A 94 -4.01 19.06 5.51
CA ILE A 94 -4.20 19.43 4.11
C ILE A 94 -5.46 20.29 3.91
N GLU A 95 -6.53 20.03 4.66
CA GLU A 95 -7.74 20.87 4.68
C GLU A 95 -7.40 22.31 5.11
N ARG A 96 -6.62 22.47 6.19
CA ARG A 96 -6.19 23.80 6.66
C ARG A 96 -5.36 24.52 5.61
N LEU A 97 -4.38 23.84 5.01
CA LEU A 97 -3.54 24.40 3.94
C LEU A 97 -4.39 24.86 2.75
N PHE A 98 -5.37 24.04 2.34
CA PHE A 98 -6.32 24.41 1.31
C PHE A 98 -7.13 25.65 1.70
N LYS A 99 -7.77 25.68 2.87
CA LYS A 99 -8.62 26.79 3.31
C LYS A 99 -7.85 28.11 3.41
N GLU A 100 -6.63 28.08 3.93
CA GLU A 100 -5.75 29.26 3.98
C GLU A 100 -5.37 29.75 2.58
N GLY A 101 -4.97 28.84 1.69
CA GLY A 101 -4.67 29.18 0.30
C GLY A 101 -5.88 29.73 -0.44
N PHE A 102 -7.05 29.14 -0.23
CA PHE A 102 -8.31 29.55 -0.84
C PHE A 102 -8.67 30.96 -0.42
N ARG A 103 -8.60 31.26 0.89
CA ARG A 103 -8.85 32.61 1.42
C ARG A 103 -7.90 33.64 0.82
N ARG A 104 -6.60 33.32 0.70
CA ARG A 104 -5.61 34.22 0.08
C ARG A 104 -5.92 34.49 -1.39
N LYS A 105 -6.34 33.47 -2.14
CA LYS A 105 -6.61 33.56 -3.59
C LYS A 105 -7.94 34.22 -3.92
N HIS A 106 -8.98 33.99 -3.12
CA HIS A 106 -10.36 34.40 -3.42
C HIS A 106 -10.92 35.49 -2.51
N GLY A 107 -10.21 35.86 -1.44
CA GLY A 107 -10.65 36.91 -0.50
C GLY A 107 -11.88 36.54 0.34
N LYS A 108 -12.28 35.26 0.36
CA LYS A 108 -13.40 34.74 1.14
C LYS A 108 -13.09 33.37 1.74
N ASP A 109 -13.83 32.97 2.75
CA ASP A 109 -13.76 31.62 3.29
C ASP A 109 -14.37 30.59 2.33
N PHE A 110 -13.88 29.36 2.40
CA PHE A 110 -14.44 28.24 1.66
C PHE A 110 -15.69 27.71 2.37
N ASP A 111 -16.80 27.69 1.66
CA ASP A 111 -18.14 27.35 2.16
C ASP A 111 -18.87 26.28 1.34
N ASP A 112 -18.21 25.68 0.33
CA ASP A 112 -18.83 24.62 -0.48
C ASP A 112 -19.04 23.34 0.34
N SER A 113 -20.08 22.58 -0.02
CA SER A 113 -20.33 21.26 0.54
C SER A 113 -19.24 20.27 0.13
N VAL A 114 -18.84 19.40 1.05
CA VAL A 114 -17.81 18.37 0.82
C VAL A 114 -18.32 16.98 1.22
N PRO A 115 -17.75 15.90 0.64
CA PRO A 115 -18.06 14.54 1.04
C PRO A 115 -17.84 14.30 2.53
N LYS A 116 -18.62 13.40 3.15
CA LYS A 116 -18.51 13.06 4.59
C LYS A 116 -17.10 12.60 4.98
N ALA A 117 -16.38 11.93 4.07
CA ALA A 117 -14.98 11.51 4.26
C ALA A 117 -14.04 12.68 4.60
N CYS A 118 -14.38 13.88 4.14
CA CYS A 118 -13.59 15.10 4.32
C CYS A 118 -13.73 15.71 5.72
N THR A 119 -14.82 15.41 6.43
CA THR A 119 -15.20 16.12 7.67
C THR A 119 -15.49 15.22 8.86
N TRP A 120 -15.70 13.91 8.65
CA TRP A 120 -16.03 13.00 9.74
C TRP A 120 -14.90 12.93 10.78
N LYS A 121 -15.25 13.15 12.05
CA LYS A 121 -14.37 12.97 13.19
C LYS A 121 -15.21 12.54 14.39
N LEU A 122 -14.84 11.45 15.03
CA LEU A 122 -15.43 11.04 16.29
C LEU A 122 -14.33 10.48 17.19
N SER A 123 -14.30 10.95 18.44
CA SER A 123 -13.42 10.42 19.48
C SER A 123 -13.97 9.08 19.98
N GLY A 124 -13.13 8.05 20.09
CA GLY A 124 -13.56 6.78 20.68
C GLY A 124 -12.71 5.56 20.38
N GLY A 125 -11.55 5.70 19.70
CA GLY A 125 -10.62 4.61 19.46
C GLY A 125 -11.16 3.51 18.54
N LEU A 126 -10.60 2.30 18.69
CA LEU A 126 -10.85 1.16 17.80
C LEU A 126 -12.33 0.81 17.64
N ASP A 127 -13.11 0.77 18.71
CA ASP A 127 -14.53 0.40 18.65
C ASP A 127 -15.33 1.35 17.73
N VAL A 128 -15.09 2.67 17.87
CA VAL A 128 -15.74 3.68 17.03
C VAL A 128 -15.27 3.57 15.58
N TYR A 129 -14.00 3.25 15.38
CA TYR A 129 -13.41 3.10 14.06
C TYR A 129 -13.96 1.89 13.33
N GLU A 130 -14.06 0.75 14.02
CA GLU A 130 -14.64 -0.46 13.48
C GLU A 130 -16.10 -0.23 13.08
N MET A 131 -16.92 0.34 13.98
CA MET A 131 -18.32 0.65 13.70
C MET A 131 -18.45 1.55 12.47
N LYS A 132 -17.61 2.59 12.36
CA LYS A 132 -17.67 3.47 11.20
C LYS A 132 -17.22 2.76 9.92
N GLY A 133 -16.16 1.95 10.00
CA GLY A 133 -15.65 1.15 8.91
C GLY A 133 -16.70 0.21 8.31
N ALA A 134 -17.51 -0.41 9.17
CA ALA A 134 -18.61 -1.27 8.74
C ALA A 134 -19.69 -0.53 7.92
N GLU A 135 -19.82 0.80 8.08
CA GLU A 135 -20.76 1.63 7.31
C GLU A 135 -20.19 2.12 5.97
N VAL A 136 -18.87 2.31 5.88
CA VAL A 136 -18.23 3.02 4.74
C VAL A 136 -17.41 2.10 3.83
N GLY A 137 -17.58 0.78 3.98
CA GLY A 137 -16.93 -0.21 3.15
C GLY A 137 -17.53 -0.34 1.76
N VAL A 138 -17.09 -1.38 1.04
CA VAL A 138 -17.41 -1.65 -0.38
C VAL A 138 -18.91 -1.56 -0.71
N LEU A 139 -19.78 -2.02 0.19
CA LEU A 139 -21.23 -2.08 -0.05
C LEU A 139 -21.96 -0.74 0.16
N ASP A 140 -21.27 0.33 0.57
CA ASP A 140 -21.85 1.68 0.64
C ASP A 140 -22.22 2.20 -0.77
N THR A 141 -21.53 1.74 -1.81
CA THR A 141 -21.96 1.96 -3.21
C THR A 141 -23.02 0.93 -3.58
N SER A 142 -24.25 1.37 -3.80
CA SER A 142 -25.41 0.48 -4.06
C SER A 142 -25.42 -0.10 -5.47
N ASP A 143 -25.18 0.74 -6.49
CA ASP A 143 -25.09 0.35 -7.90
C ASP A 143 -23.90 -0.60 -8.11
N GLU A 144 -24.17 -1.77 -8.70
CA GLU A 144 -23.17 -2.83 -8.86
C GLU A 144 -22.07 -2.48 -9.87
N ASP A 145 -22.41 -1.81 -10.97
CA ASP A 145 -21.45 -1.45 -12.01
C ASP A 145 -20.54 -0.33 -11.52
N VAL A 146 -21.11 0.68 -10.85
CA VAL A 146 -20.33 1.75 -10.21
C VAL A 146 -19.45 1.19 -9.10
N ARG A 147 -19.97 0.28 -8.25
CA ARG A 147 -19.19 -0.39 -7.21
C ARG A 147 -18.05 -1.19 -7.81
N SER A 148 -18.32 -1.96 -8.86
CA SER A 148 -17.31 -2.76 -9.58
C SER A 148 -16.16 -1.88 -10.07
N LEU A 149 -16.46 -0.76 -10.74
CA LEU A 149 -15.44 0.12 -11.30
C LEU A 149 -14.68 0.92 -10.23
N ARG A 150 -15.36 1.40 -9.17
CA ARG A 150 -14.70 2.09 -8.05
C ARG A 150 -13.72 1.17 -7.31
N GLU A 151 -14.11 -0.07 -7.09
CA GLU A 151 -13.26 -1.04 -6.41
C GLU A 151 -12.14 -1.55 -7.32
N LEU A 152 -12.40 -1.80 -8.61
CA LEU A 152 -11.35 -2.12 -9.58
C LEU A 152 -10.29 -1.01 -9.64
N LEU A 153 -10.72 0.24 -9.70
CA LEU A 153 -9.83 1.39 -9.62
C LEU A 153 -9.05 1.38 -8.31
N THR A 154 -9.74 1.31 -7.17
CA THR A 154 -9.11 1.33 -5.85
C THR A 154 -8.06 0.22 -5.68
N TYR A 155 -8.33 -1.00 -6.15
CA TYR A 155 -7.39 -2.12 -6.08
C TYR A 155 -6.20 -1.94 -7.00
N GLY A 156 -6.40 -1.38 -8.20
CA GLY A 156 -5.30 -0.96 -9.07
C GLY A 156 -4.42 0.10 -8.39
N LEU A 157 -5.02 1.10 -7.75
CA LEU A 157 -4.29 2.16 -7.04
C LEU A 157 -3.46 1.60 -5.88
N LYS A 158 -3.94 0.57 -5.16
CA LYS A 158 -3.14 -0.10 -4.12
C LYS A 158 -1.87 -0.72 -4.69
N GLY A 159 -1.96 -1.42 -5.81
CA GLY A 159 -0.79 -2.00 -6.48
C GLY A 159 0.20 -0.94 -6.96
N ILE A 160 -0.31 0.15 -7.56
CA ILE A 160 0.51 1.31 -7.97
C ILE A 160 1.21 1.93 -6.76
N ALA A 161 0.50 2.09 -5.65
CA ALA A 161 1.04 2.64 -4.42
C ALA A 161 2.18 1.78 -3.85
N ALA A 162 2.05 0.45 -3.84
CA ALA A 162 3.11 -0.45 -3.37
C ALA A 162 4.41 -0.30 -4.19
N TYR A 163 4.32 -0.26 -5.52
CA TYR A 163 5.51 -0.03 -6.36
C TYR A 163 6.13 1.35 -6.14
N THR A 164 5.26 2.36 -5.98
CA THR A 164 5.70 3.75 -5.75
C THR A 164 6.42 3.88 -4.40
N ASP A 165 5.94 3.18 -3.37
CA ASP A 165 6.51 3.19 -2.02
C ASP A 165 7.95 2.64 -2.01
N HIS A 166 8.17 1.45 -2.60
CA HIS A 166 9.52 0.88 -2.72
C HIS A 166 10.48 1.77 -3.55
N ALA A 167 9.99 2.39 -4.63
CA ALA A 167 10.81 3.32 -5.40
C ALA A 167 11.20 4.54 -4.54
N TYR A 168 10.26 5.05 -3.75
CA TYR A 168 10.47 6.20 -2.87
C TYR A 168 11.46 5.92 -1.74
N ILE A 169 11.39 4.73 -1.14
CA ILE A 169 12.36 4.24 -0.14
C ILE A 169 13.78 4.26 -0.72
N LEU A 170 13.93 3.90 -2.00
CA LEU A 170 15.19 4.00 -2.76
C LEU A 170 15.48 5.40 -3.32
N LYS A 171 14.80 6.45 -2.82
CA LYS A 171 14.98 7.86 -3.18
C LYS A 171 14.67 8.19 -4.64
N HIS A 172 13.86 7.37 -5.30
CA HIS A 172 13.32 7.65 -6.62
C HIS A 172 11.86 8.08 -6.47
N SER A 173 11.50 9.23 -7.06
CA SER A 173 10.16 9.79 -6.86
C SER A 173 9.65 10.42 -8.14
N ASP A 174 8.34 10.28 -8.36
CA ASP A 174 7.62 11.04 -9.36
C ASP A 174 6.29 11.52 -8.75
N ASN A 175 6.22 12.81 -8.45
CA ASN A 175 5.06 13.42 -7.81
C ASN A 175 3.79 13.29 -8.63
N SER A 176 3.86 13.13 -9.96
CA SER A 176 2.66 12.94 -10.77
C SER A 176 1.95 11.61 -10.45
N ILE A 177 2.69 10.58 -10.00
CA ILE A 177 2.09 9.32 -9.57
C ILE A 177 1.30 9.55 -8.27
N LEU A 178 1.90 10.25 -7.30
CA LEU A 178 1.24 10.60 -6.03
C LEU A 178 0.01 11.50 -6.25
N ASP A 179 0.11 12.44 -7.20
CA ASP A 179 -0.99 13.31 -7.57
C ASP A 179 -2.14 12.52 -8.21
N PHE A 180 -1.83 11.55 -9.07
CA PHE A 180 -2.82 10.68 -9.69
C PHE A 180 -3.47 9.73 -8.68
N LEU A 181 -2.69 9.15 -7.75
CA LEU A 181 -3.26 8.32 -6.67
C LEU A 181 -4.35 9.10 -5.92
N GLN A 182 -4.11 10.37 -5.61
CA GLN A 182 -5.11 11.23 -4.98
C GLN A 182 -6.27 11.57 -5.94
N GLU A 183 -6.00 11.93 -7.19
CA GLU A 183 -7.05 12.25 -8.18
C GLU A 183 -8.04 11.09 -8.32
N ALA A 184 -7.52 9.88 -8.56
CA ALA A 184 -8.30 8.69 -8.78
C ALA A 184 -9.03 8.24 -7.50
N LEU A 185 -8.36 8.28 -6.34
CA LEU A 185 -8.99 7.89 -5.07
C LEU A 185 -10.11 8.86 -4.67
N ALA A 186 -9.91 10.18 -4.83
CA ALA A 186 -10.94 11.19 -4.59
C ALA A 186 -12.15 11.03 -5.53
N ALA A 187 -11.91 10.65 -6.79
CA ALA A 187 -12.99 10.42 -7.77
C ALA A 187 -13.96 9.32 -7.33
N THR A 188 -13.55 8.37 -6.49
CA THR A 188 -14.44 7.33 -5.94
C THR A 188 -15.45 7.84 -4.90
N LEU A 189 -15.39 9.12 -4.52
CA LEU A 189 -16.41 9.81 -3.71
C LEU A 189 -17.44 10.57 -4.54
N ASP A 190 -17.26 10.65 -5.86
CA ASP A 190 -18.09 11.47 -6.75
C ASP A 190 -19.22 10.65 -7.39
N ASP A 191 -20.43 10.77 -6.85
CA ASP A 191 -21.62 10.07 -7.35
C ASP A 191 -22.18 10.69 -8.65
N SER A 192 -21.62 11.80 -9.14
CA SER A 192 -22.06 12.43 -10.40
C SER A 192 -21.39 11.84 -11.65
N ARG A 193 -20.33 11.04 -11.47
CA ARG A 193 -19.58 10.41 -12.56
C ARG A 193 -20.36 9.29 -13.22
N THR A 194 -20.21 9.20 -14.53
CA THR A 194 -20.78 8.14 -15.37
C THR A 194 -19.90 6.88 -15.35
N VAL A 195 -20.45 5.77 -15.85
CA VAL A 195 -19.69 4.53 -16.10
C VAL A 195 -18.47 4.78 -16.99
N ASP A 196 -18.63 5.56 -18.07
CA ASP A 196 -17.55 5.88 -19.01
C ASP A 196 -16.43 6.68 -18.36
N ASP A 197 -16.77 7.58 -17.42
CA ASP A 197 -15.78 8.34 -16.64
C ASP A 197 -14.92 7.40 -15.78
N TYR A 198 -15.54 6.39 -15.17
CA TYR A 198 -14.82 5.41 -14.34
C TYR A 198 -14.00 4.42 -15.17
N VAL A 199 -14.52 3.95 -16.31
CA VAL A 199 -13.74 3.13 -17.25
C VAL A 199 -12.49 3.88 -17.71
N SER A 200 -12.64 5.17 -18.06
CA SER A 200 -11.52 6.03 -18.45
C SER A 200 -10.49 6.17 -17.33
N LEU A 201 -10.92 6.33 -16.07
CA LEU A 201 -10.03 6.36 -14.92
C LEU A 201 -9.29 5.03 -14.68
N VAL A 202 -9.96 3.89 -14.87
CA VAL A 202 -9.33 2.56 -14.74
C VAL A 202 -8.24 2.38 -15.80
N LEU A 203 -8.51 2.78 -17.05
CA LEU A 203 -7.50 2.74 -18.11
C LEU A 203 -6.33 3.67 -17.83
N LYS A 204 -6.60 4.90 -17.36
CA LYS A 204 -5.57 5.85 -16.91
C LYS A 204 -4.75 5.28 -15.75
N ALA A 205 -5.36 4.53 -14.83
CA ALA A 205 -4.61 3.83 -13.78
C ALA A 205 -3.62 2.80 -14.35
N GLY A 206 -3.97 2.13 -15.46
CA GLY A 206 -3.04 1.27 -16.19
C GLY A 206 -1.80 2.02 -16.71
N GLU A 207 -1.96 3.25 -17.20
CA GLU A 207 -0.83 4.09 -17.63
C GLU A 207 0.08 4.45 -16.44
N TYR A 208 -0.50 4.79 -15.29
CA TYR A 208 0.25 5.09 -14.08
C TYR A 208 0.88 3.84 -13.45
N ALA A 209 0.31 2.65 -13.65
CA ALA A 209 0.95 1.40 -13.26
C ALA A 209 2.22 1.15 -14.08
N VAL A 210 2.18 1.35 -15.40
CA VAL A 210 3.39 1.29 -16.25
C VAL A 210 4.45 2.26 -15.74
N LYS A 211 4.03 3.48 -15.39
CA LYS A 211 4.93 4.51 -14.88
C LYS A 211 5.56 4.16 -13.53
N ALA A 212 4.77 3.66 -12.58
CA ALA A 212 5.26 3.24 -11.26
C ALA A 212 6.20 2.03 -11.35
N MET A 213 5.89 1.05 -12.20
CA MET A 213 6.78 -0.09 -12.44
C MET A 213 8.10 0.34 -13.08
N ALA A 214 8.07 1.25 -14.05
CA ALA A 214 9.28 1.79 -14.67
C ALA A 214 10.16 2.56 -13.65
N LEU A 215 9.54 3.34 -12.77
CA LEU A 215 10.24 4.04 -11.70
C LEU A 215 10.89 3.06 -10.70
N LEU A 216 10.19 1.99 -10.33
CA LEU A 216 10.72 0.95 -9.44
C LEU A 216 11.84 0.14 -10.10
N ASP A 217 11.72 -0.18 -11.39
CA ASP A 217 12.77 -0.84 -12.17
C ASP A 217 14.04 0.02 -12.21
N GLU A 218 13.91 1.31 -12.53
CA GLU A 218 15.03 2.26 -12.48
C GLU A 218 15.64 2.32 -11.07
N ALA A 219 14.81 2.43 -10.04
CA ALA A 219 15.27 2.52 -8.65
C ALA A 219 16.09 1.30 -8.24
N ASN A 220 15.61 0.09 -8.53
CA ASN A 220 16.29 -1.15 -8.19
C ASN A 220 17.55 -1.36 -9.01
N THR A 221 17.47 -1.20 -10.34
CA THR A 221 18.60 -1.48 -11.24
C THR A 221 19.73 -0.46 -11.10
N SER A 222 19.41 0.81 -10.82
CA SER A 222 20.42 1.84 -10.53
C SER A 222 21.08 1.65 -9.16
N SER A 223 20.35 1.14 -8.16
CA SER A 223 20.86 0.93 -6.80
C SER A 223 21.68 -0.36 -6.67
N TYR A 224 21.22 -1.45 -7.29
CA TYR A 224 21.76 -2.80 -7.08
C TYR A 224 22.35 -3.44 -8.35
N GLY A 225 22.33 -2.73 -9.48
CA GLY A 225 22.79 -3.21 -10.78
C GLY A 225 21.70 -3.98 -11.54
N ASN A 226 21.90 -4.16 -12.85
CA ASN A 226 20.97 -4.96 -13.65
C ASN A 226 21.03 -6.44 -13.21
N PRO A 227 19.89 -7.10 -12.99
CA PRO A 227 19.86 -8.54 -12.75
C PRO A 227 20.60 -9.32 -13.83
N GLU A 228 21.36 -10.33 -13.42
CA GLU A 228 22.11 -11.21 -14.31
C GLU A 228 21.73 -12.68 -14.12
N ILE A 229 21.96 -13.50 -15.14
CA ILE A 229 21.74 -14.95 -15.07
C ILE A 229 22.48 -15.51 -13.85
N THR A 230 21.73 -16.07 -12.90
CA THR A 230 22.27 -16.51 -11.61
C THR A 230 21.72 -17.87 -11.24
N SER A 231 22.61 -18.80 -10.86
CA SER A 231 22.22 -20.04 -10.20
C SER A 231 22.04 -19.79 -8.71
N VAL A 232 20.84 -20.01 -8.19
CA VAL A 232 20.52 -19.78 -6.78
C VAL A 232 20.51 -21.11 -6.04
N PHE A 233 21.25 -21.20 -4.94
CA PHE A 233 21.23 -22.38 -4.07
C PHE A 233 19.91 -22.45 -3.30
N THR A 234 19.30 -23.63 -3.26
CA THR A 234 17.99 -23.85 -2.62
C THR A 234 18.04 -24.79 -1.41
N GLY A 235 19.24 -25.11 -0.93
CA GLY A 235 19.44 -25.87 0.30
C GLY A 235 19.78 -24.94 1.47
N THR A 236 20.16 -25.54 2.60
CA THR A 236 20.67 -24.83 3.77
C THR A 236 22.12 -25.21 4.04
N VAL A 237 22.86 -24.28 4.63
CA VAL A 237 24.19 -24.50 5.21
C VAL A 237 24.09 -24.48 6.73
N GLU A 238 24.96 -25.24 7.39
CA GLU A 238 25.02 -25.30 8.86
C GLU A 238 25.33 -23.92 9.47
N GLY A 239 24.68 -23.62 10.60
CA GLY A 239 24.84 -22.36 11.35
C GLY A 239 23.53 -21.55 11.47
N PRO A 240 23.54 -20.44 12.23
CA PRO A 240 22.37 -19.59 12.38
C PRO A 240 22.03 -18.89 11.07
N GLY A 241 20.75 -18.64 10.84
CA GLY A 241 20.32 -17.87 9.67
C GLY A 241 19.06 -17.05 9.92
N ILE A 242 18.88 -16.04 9.06
CA ILE A 242 17.69 -15.19 9.00
C ILE A 242 17.06 -15.36 7.61
N LEU A 243 15.74 -15.55 7.58
CA LEU A 243 14.96 -15.65 6.34
C LEU A 243 14.28 -14.31 6.07
N VAL A 244 14.47 -13.76 4.88
CA VAL A 244 13.86 -12.50 4.45
C VAL A 244 12.81 -12.78 3.37
N SER A 245 11.59 -12.31 3.59
CA SER A 245 10.44 -12.47 2.71
C SER A 245 9.81 -11.10 2.41
N GLY A 246 8.99 -11.04 1.36
CA GLY A 246 8.42 -9.80 0.84
C GLY A 246 9.17 -9.30 -0.40
N HIS A 247 9.36 -7.99 -0.53
CA HIS A 247 9.89 -7.38 -1.75
C HIS A 247 10.98 -6.31 -1.53
N ASP A 248 11.16 -5.80 -0.31
CA ASP A 248 12.02 -4.63 -0.10
C ASP A 248 13.50 -4.97 -0.14
N LEU A 249 14.20 -4.44 -1.16
CA LEU A 249 15.63 -4.68 -1.36
C LEU A 249 16.52 -3.81 -0.46
N LEU A 250 16.02 -2.66 0.03
CA LEU A 250 16.77 -1.83 0.97
C LEU A 250 16.86 -2.52 2.32
N ASP A 251 15.76 -3.06 2.82
CA ASP A 251 15.73 -3.84 4.07
C ASP A 251 16.71 -5.01 4.02
N LEU A 252 16.74 -5.74 2.89
CA LEU A 252 17.71 -6.82 2.70
C LEU A 252 19.14 -6.30 2.68
N GLU A 253 19.42 -5.20 1.96
CA GLU A 253 20.77 -4.63 1.91
C GLU A 253 21.25 -4.17 3.30
N GLU A 254 20.38 -3.51 4.07
CA GLU A 254 20.68 -3.09 5.43
C GLU A 254 20.92 -4.28 6.35
N LEU A 255 20.11 -5.34 6.26
CA LEU A 255 20.33 -6.57 7.00
C LEU A 255 21.66 -7.24 6.62
N LEU A 256 21.98 -7.31 5.33
CA LEU A 256 23.24 -7.89 4.84
C LEU A 256 24.45 -7.13 5.39
N LYS A 257 24.42 -5.79 5.34
CA LYS A 257 25.45 -4.92 5.93
C LYS A 257 25.58 -5.14 7.44
N GLN A 258 24.45 -5.23 8.15
CA GLN A 258 24.45 -5.40 9.60
C GLN A 258 24.91 -6.79 10.05
N THR A 259 24.81 -7.82 9.20
CA THR A 259 25.12 -9.22 9.53
C THR A 259 26.47 -9.69 8.98
N GLU A 260 27.14 -8.88 8.17
CA GLU A 260 28.44 -9.19 7.60
C GLU A 260 29.51 -9.47 8.68
N GLY A 261 30.23 -10.58 8.53
CA GLY A 261 31.25 -11.03 9.47
C GLY A 261 30.73 -11.60 10.80
N LYS A 262 29.41 -11.70 11.00
CA LYS A 262 28.82 -12.20 12.26
C LYS A 262 28.55 -13.71 12.29
N GLY A 263 28.85 -14.41 11.19
CA GLY A 263 28.57 -15.86 11.06
C GLY A 263 27.07 -16.20 10.96
N ILE A 264 26.24 -15.23 10.54
CA ILE A 264 24.80 -15.41 10.31
C ILE A 264 24.58 -15.52 8.80
N ASN A 265 23.90 -16.59 8.37
CA ASN A 265 23.53 -16.81 6.98
C ASN A 265 22.21 -16.10 6.65
N ILE A 266 22.13 -15.41 5.52
CA ILE A 266 20.91 -14.76 5.05
C ILE A 266 20.32 -15.59 3.90
N TYR A 267 19.02 -15.84 3.98
CA TYR A 267 18.26 -16.53 2.93
C TYR A 267 17.09 -15.65 2.49
N THR A 268 16.73 -15.75 1.22
CA THR A 268 15.51 -15.16 0.67
C THR A 268 14.38 -16.18 0.69
N HIS A 269 13.13 -15.71 0.68
CA HIS A 269 11.92 -16.52 0.55
C HIS A 269 10.90 -15.81 -0.35
N GLY A 270 10.09 -16.59 -1.10
CA GLY A 270 9.05 -16.06 -1.97
C GLY A 270 9.58 -15.04 -2.96
N GLU A 271 9.01 -13.84 -2.91
CA GLU A 271 9.30 -12.75 -3.85
C GLU A 271 10.66 -12.06 -3.59
N MET A 272 11.38 -12.42 -2.52
CA MET A 272 12.78 -12.00 -2.33
C MET A 272 13.77 -12.83 -3.17
N LEU A 273 13.35 -13.93 -3.80
CA LEU A 273 14.20 -14.76 -4.66
C LEU A 273 15.02 -13.95 -5.70
N PRO A 274 14.44 -12.98 -6.45
CA PRO A 274 15.15 -12.19 -7.44
C PRO A 274 16.29 -11.35 -6.87
N ALA A 275 16.32 -11.07 -5.57
CA ALA A 275 17.43 -10.35 -4.93
C ALA A 275 18.79 -11.03 -5.18
N ASN A 276 18.79 -12.36 -5.31
CA ASN A 276 19.98 -13.15 -5.63
C ASN A 276 20.54 -12.88 -7.04
N ALA A 277 19.81 -12.21 -7.93
CA ALA A 277 20.27 -11.89 -9.28
C ALA A 277 20.96 -10.51 -9.39
N TYR A 278 20.85 -9.66 -8.36
CA TYR A 278 21.39 -8.31 -8.37
C TYR A 278 22.89 -8.28 -7.97
N PRO A 279 23.81 -7.79 -8.83
CA PRO A 279 25.24 -7.76 -8.52
C PRO A 279 25.59 -7.04 -7.20
N GLY A 280 24.87 -5.95 -6.89
CA GLY A 280 25.06 -5.15 -5.67
C GLY A 280 24.73 -5.89 -4.37
N LEU A 281 23.90 -6.93 -4.44
CA LEU A 281 23.51 -7.79 -3.32
C LEU A 281 24.30 -9.11 -3.32
N LYS A 282 24.56 -9.69 -4.50
CA LYS A 282 25.35 -10.94 -4.66
C LYS A 282 26.77 -10.86 -4.09
N LYS A 283 27.33 -9.66 -3.95
CA LYS A 283 28.67 -9.45 -3.38
C LYS A 283 28.79 -9.96 -1.93
N TYR A 284 27.68 -10.08 -1.20
CA TYR A 284 27.65 -10.56 0.17
C TYR A 284 27.72 -12.08 0.23
N SER A 285 28.88 -12.63 0.60
CA SER A 285 29.12 -14.09 0.64
C SER A 285 28.22 -14.88 1.63
N HIS A 286 27.58 -14.19 2.57
CA HIS A 286 26.64 -14.75 3.53
C HIS A 286 25.18 -14.66 3.10
N LEU A 287 24.86 -14.04 1.96
CA LEU A 287 23.61 -14.29 1.24
C LEU A 287 23.72 -15.68 0.59
N LYS A 288 23.09 -16.69 1.19
CA LYS A 288 23.33 -18.10 0.84
C LYS A 288 22.44 -18.64 -0.27
N GLY A 289 21.27 -18.05 -0.49
CA GLY A 289 20.35 -18.48 -1.52
C GLY A 289 18.90 -18.28 -1.11
N ASN A 290 18.01 -19.13 -1.63
CA ASN A 290 16.58 -19.06 -1.40
C ASN A 290 16.06 -20.31 -0.68
N PHE A 291 15.28 -20.13 0.38
CA PHE A 291 14.66 -21.22 1.11
C PHE A 291 13.15 -21.23 0.85
N GLY A 292 12.58 -22.42 0.67
CA GLY A 292 11.14 -22.61 0.51
C GLY A 292 10.63 -22.32 -0.91
N THR A 293 9.33 -22.05 -0.98
CA THR A 293 8.56 -21.90 -2.22
C THR A 293 7.76 -20.58 -2.21
N SER A 294 6.48 -20.61 -2.57
CA SER A 294 5.62 -19.42 -2.60
C SER A 294 4.94 -19.19 -1.24
N TRP A 295 4.48 -17.96 -1.01
CA TRP A 295 3.98 -17.45 0.27
C TRP A 295 2.92 -18.34 0.95
N TYR A 296 2.07 -19.04 0.20
CA TYR A 296 0.99 -19.84 0.79
C TYR A 296 1.51 -21.06 1.58
N ASN A 297 2.75 -21.51 1.34
CA ASN A 297 3.40 -22.59 2.09
C ASN A 297 4.14 -22.10 3.34
N GLN A 298 4.16 -20.79 3.60
CA GLN A 298 5.03 -20.18 4.61
C GLN A 298 4.81 -20.73 6.02
N GLN A 299 3.60 -21.14 6.41
CA GLN A 299 3.36 -21.67 7.77
C GLN A 299 4.25 -22.89 8.06
N LYS A 300 4.39 -23.79 7.09
CA LYS A 300 5.24 -24.97 7.21
C LYS A 300 6.70 -24.61 7.03
N GLU A 301 7.03 -23.85 5.99
CA GLU A 301 8.42 -23.55 5.64
C GLU A 301 9.09 -22.66 6.69
N PHE A 302 8.38 -21.70 7.27
CA PHE A 302 8.88 -20.84 8.34
C PHE A 302 9.15 -21.63 9.63
N GLU A 303 8.30 -22.61 9.95
CA GLU A 303 8.55 -23.54 11.08
C GLU A 303 9.78 -24.41 10.82
N GLU A 304 9.95 -24.91 9.59
CA GLU A 304 11.10 -25.72 9.17
C GLU A 304 12.42 -24.94 9.15
N PHE A 305 12.40 -23.63 8.90
CA PHE A 305 13.61 -22.80 8.85
C PHE A 305 14.27 -22.61 10.22
N GLN A 306 13.51 -22.66 11.31
CA GLN A 306 13.96 -22.55 12.71
C GLN A 306 14.67 -21.25 13.14
N GLY A 307 15.06 -20.38 12.20
CA GLY A 307 15.66 -19.06 12.45
C GLY A 307 14.64 -17.91 12.46
N PRO A 308 15.07 -16.68 12.79
CA PRO A 308 14.24 -15.50 12.66
C PRO A 308 13.78 -15.26 11.22
N ILE A 309 12.58 -14.69 11.08
CA ILE A 309 11.97 -14.34 9.80
C ILE A 309 11.69 -12.84 9.79
N LEU A 310 12.08 -12.18 8.71
CA LEU A 310 11.81 -10.77 8.44
C LEU A 310 10.82 -10.68 7.27
N MET A 311 9.63 -10.14 7.54
CA MET A 311 8.63 -9.78 6.52
C MET A 311 8.81 -8.31 6.18
N THR A 312 9.21 -8.01 4.95
CA THR A 312 9.38 -6.63 4.46
C THR A 312 8.09 -6.04 3.87
N THR A 313 7.18 -6.91 3.43
CA THR A 313 5.86 -6.59 2.85
C THR A 313 4.87 -7.71 3.10
#